data_AF-A0A6J8DJW1-F1
#
_entry.id   AF-A0A6J8DJW1-F1
#
_cell.length_a   1.000
_cell.length_b   1.000
_cell.length_c   1.000
_cell.angle_alpha   90.00
_cell.angle_beta   90.00
_cell.angle_gamma   90.00
#
_symmetry.space_group_name_H-M   'P 1'
#
loop_
_entity.id
_entity.type
_entity.pdbx_description
1 polymer ?
#
loop_
_entity_poly.entity_id
_entity_poly.type
_entity_poly.pdbx_seq_one_letter_code
_entity_poly.pdbx_strand_id
1 'polypeptide(L)'
;MNQHYNKLGWKNIVRTAISSHWTVKLKADCEEKSTLKLLSKRNLNIGQTHNVWDTISSSVKYVRKAVTIVRMLTGTYMLQTLKVKFNQAEIDPTCPICKLEAEDLQHLLTSCPAYRHIRKSHFQQIKEYVVSKIGNSVWPINFNSNMAITELLIDCQRFVERNILPNNKMILRTIEMKSRDYCHLIHMKRMNITNV
;
A
#
# COMPACT_ATOMS: atom_id res chain seq x y z
N MET A 1 -11.26 49.75 3.44
CA MET A 1 -9.79 49.80 3.26
C MET A 1 -9.41 48.75 2.21
N ASN A 2 -9.01 49.17 1.01
CA ASN A 2 -8.59 48.25 -0.06
C ASN A 2 -7.14 47.81 0.19
N GLN A 3 -6.93 46.62 0.75
CA GLN A 3 -5.61 46.02 0.78
C GLN A 3 -5.22 45.60 -0.64
N HIS A 4 -4.37 46.39 -1.29
CA HIS A 4 -3.72 45.97 -2.52
C HIS A 4 -2.72 44.85 -2.20
N TYR A 5 -3.05 43.61 -2.56
CA TYR A 5 -2.10 42.50 -2.50
C TYR A 5 -0.94 42.75 -3.47
N ASN A 6 0.29 42.55 -3.01
CA ASN A 6 1.42 42.47 -3.93
C ASN A 6 1.22 41.26 -4.89
N LYS A 7 1.78 41.34 -6.10
CA LYS A 7 1.62 40.32 -7.15
C LYS A 7 1.97 38.90 -6.65
N LEU A 8 2.95 38.78 -5.76
CA LEU A 8 3.38 37.49 -5.20
C LEU A 8 2.32 36.89 -4.25
N GLY A 9 1.75 37.72 -3.39
CA GLY A 9 0.67 37.36 -2.47
C GLY A 9 -0.56 36.91 -3.23
N TRP A 10 -0.98 37.65 -4.25
CA TRP A 10 -2.09 37.24 -5.12
C TRP A 10 -1.82 35.89 -5.81
N LYS A 11 -0.63 35.68 -6.38
CA LYS A 11 -0.25 34.39 -6.98
C LYS A 11 -0.28 33.24 -5.98
N ASN A 12 0.17 33.47 -4.75
CA ASN A 12 0.13 32.46 -3.70
C ASN A 12 -1.31 32.12 -3.30
N ILE A 13 -2.20 33.12 -3.18
CA ILE A 13 -3.63 32.89 -2.91
C ILE A 13 -4.25 32.04 -4.02
N VAL A 14 -4.04 32.42 -5.29
CA VAL A 14 -4.56 31.67 -6.44
C VAL A 14 -4.01 30.24 -6.46
N ARG A 15 -2.70 30.05 -6.25
CA ARG A 15 -2.09 28.71 -6.20
C ARG A 15 -2.70 27.86 -5.09
N THR A 16 -2.84 28.40 -3.87
CA THR A 16 -3.42 27.68 -2.74
C THR A 16 -4.87 27.29 -3.03
N ALA A 17 -5.67 28.20 -3.61
CA ALA A 17 -7.06 27.91 -3.98
C ALA A 17 -7.15 26.77 -5.00
N ILE A 18 -6.32 26.81 -6.04
CA ILE A 18 -6.24 25.75 -7.07
C ILE A 18 -5.80 24.42 -6.43
N SER A 19 -4.71 24.41 -5.66
CA SER A 19 -4.21 23.19 -5.01
C SER A 19 -5.21 22.60 -4.02
N SER A 20 -5.93 23.44 -3.28
CA SER A 20 -6.97 23.01 -2.34
C SER A 20 -8.14 22.35 -3.08
N HIS A 21 -8.67 23.01 -4.12
CA HIS A 21 -9.76 22.46 -4.94
C HIS A 21 -9.39 21.08 -5.51
N TRP A 22 -8.22 20.96 -6.15
CA TRP A 22 -7.80 19.70 -6.75
C TRP A 22 -7.46 18.62 -5.72
N THR A 23 -6.98 18.99 -4.53
CA THR A 23 -6.75 18.02 -3.44
C THR A 23 -8.06 17.44 -2.91
N VAL A 24 -9.09 18.28 -2.73
CA VAL A 24 -10.43 17.83 -2.33
C VAL A 24 -11.02 16.90 -3.39
N LYS A 25 -10.96 17.32 -4.67
CA LYS A 25 -11.44 16.49 -5.78
C LYS A 25 -10.72 15.15 -5.87
N LEU A 26 -9.39 15.14 -5.78
CA LEU A 26 -8.58 13.93 -5.81
C LEU A 26 -8.97 12.94 -4.69
N LYS A 27 -9.24 13.44 -3.48
CA LYS A 27 -9.68 12.61 -2.36
C LYS A 27 -11.07 12.01 -2.59
N ALA A 28 -12.00 12.80 -3.13
CA ALA A 28 -13.34 12.33 -3.52
C ALA A 28 -13.27 11.26 -4.62
N ASP A 29 -12.50 11.49 -5.68
CA ASP A 29 -12.29 10.51 -6.76
C ASP A 29 -11.67 9.20 -6.23
N CYS A 30 -10.81 9.29 -5.20
CA CYS A 30 -10.25 8.12 -4.53
C CYS A 30 -11.24 7.40 -3.61
N GLU A 31 -12.26 8.08 -3.09
CA GLU A 31 -13.33 7.49 -2.28
C GLU A 31 -14.28 6.65 -3.12
N GLU A 32 -14.61 7.11 -4.32
CA GLU A 32 -15.50 6.41 -5.24
C GLU A 32 -14.88 5.12 -5.81
N LYS A 33 -13.54 5.04 -5.87
CA LYS A 33 -12.82 3.92 -6.46
C LYS A 33 -12.54 2.81 -5.45
N SER A 34 -13.33 1.74 -5.53
CA SER A 34 -13.16 0.54 -4.68
C SER A 34 -11.78 -0.13 -4.79
N THR A 35 -11.07 0.02 -5.92
CA THR A 35 -9.71 -0.49 -6.11
C THR A 35 -8.67 0.26 -5.28
N LEU A 36 -8.96 1.50 -4.88
CA LEU A 36 -8.09 2.35 -4.04
C LEU A 36 -8.43 2.23 -2.56
N LYS A 37 -9.26 1.26 -2.16
CA LYS A 37 -9.68 1.07 -0.76
C LYS A 37 -8.53 0.87 0.22
N LEU A 38 -7.34 0.48 -0.25
CA LEU A 38 -6.14 0.26 0.57
C LEU A 38 -5.26 1.50 0.71
N LEU A 39 -5.49 2.54 -0.09
CA LEU A 39 -4.70 3.77 -0.10
C LEU A 39 -5.07 4.68 1.07
N SER A 40 -4.08 5.11 1.85
CA SER A 40 -4.19 6.19 2.82
C SER A 40 -4.49 7.50 2.10
N LYS A 41 -5.56 8.16 2.52
CA LYS A 41 -6.02 9.42 1.92
C LYS A 41 -5.46 10.63 2.65
N ARG A 42 -4.90 10.45 3.86
CA ARG A 42 -4.35 11.54 4.69
C ARG A 42 -3.26 12.32 3.97
N ASN A 43 -2.34 11.62 3.31
CA ASN A 43 -1.21 12.24 2.63
C ASN A 43 -1.40 12.38 1.10
N LEU A 44 -2.64 12.24 0.64
CA LEU A 44 -2.98 12.42 -0.77
C LEU A 44 -3.17 13.91 -1.07
N ASN A 45 -2.08 14.59 -1.46
CA ASN A 45 -2.07 16.00 -1.83
C ASN A 45 -1.54 16.18 -3.26
N ILE A 46 -2.05 17.19 -3.96
CA ILE A 46 -1.57 17.53 -5.31
C ILE A 46 -0.10 17.94 -5.26
N GLY A 47 0.69 17.35 -6.17
CA GLY A 47 2.13 17.58 -6.27
C GLY A 47 2.97 16.82 -5.24
N GLN A 48 2.36 16.01 -4.37
CA GLN A 48 3.07 15.12 -3.45
C GLN A 48 3.00 13.68 -3.94
N THR A 49 4.13 12.99 -3.82
CA THR A 49 4.23 11.55 -4.09
C THR A 49 3.75 10.75 -2.87
N HIS A 50 3.29 9.52 -3.13
CA HIS A 50 3.03 8.58 -2.05
C HIS A 50 4.34 8.15 -1.38
N ASN A 51 4.35 7.95 -0.05
CA ASN A 51 5.55 7.61 0.73
C ASN A 51 6.34 6.40 0.21
N VAL A 52 5.67 5.47 -0.49
CA VAL A 52 6.34 4.36 -1.19
C VAL A 52 7.50 4.84 -2.07
N TRP A 53 7.36 6.02 -2.69
CA TRP A 53 8.36 6.65 -3.55
C TRP A 53 9.39 7.47 -2.76
N ASP A 54 8.99 8.05 -1.64
CA ASP A 54 9.88 8.89 -0.81
C ASP A 54 10.96 8.06 -0.09
N THR A 55 10.74 6.75 0.04
CA THR A 55 11.63 5.85 0.79
C THR A 55 12.57 5.02 -0.08
N ILE A 56 12.55 5.18 -1.41
CA ILE A 56 13.45 4.46 -2.32
C ILE A 56 14.67 5.28 -2.73
N SER A 57 15.76 4.57 -3.06
CA SER A 57 16.87 5.16 -3.81
C SER A 57 16.57 5.13 -5.32
N SER A 58 17.35 5.88 -6.10
CA SER A 58 17.28 5.94 -7.57
C SER A 58 17.69 4.63 -8.27
N SER A 59 18.06 3.57 -7.53
CA SER A 59 18.44 2.30 -8.12
C SER A 59 17.23 1.54 -8.69
N VAL A 60 17.40 1.00 -9.90
CA VAL A 60 16.41 0.20 -10.63
C VAL A 60 15.81 -0.91 -9.77
N LYS A 61 16.61 -1.54 -8.91
CA LYS A 61 16.16 -2.59 -7.99
C LYS A 61 15.07 -2.09 -7.04
N TYR A 62 15.25 -0.92 -6.44
CA TYR A 62 14.29 -0.35 -5.50
C TYR A 62 13.04 0.18 -6.20
N VAL A 63 13.20 0.74 -7.41
CA VAL A 63 12.07 1.16 -8.26
C VAL A 63 11.17 -0.04 -8.58
N ARG A 64 11.73 -1.19 -9.00
CA ARG A 64 10.95 -2.40 -9.30
C ARG A 64 10.16 -2.91 -8.09
N LYS A 65 10.78 -2.87 -6.90
CA LYS A 65 10.12 -3.21 -5.64
C LYS A 65 8.96 -2.25 -5.33
N ALA A 66 9.17 -0.95 -5.50
CA ALA A 66 8.13 0.07 -5.31
C ALA A 66 6.97 -0.09 -6.31
N VAL A 67 7.25 -0.35 -7.58
CA VAL A 67 6.21 -0.62 -8.58
C VAL A 67 5.33 -1.82 -8.17
N THR A 68 5.93 -2.86 -7.58
CA THR A 68 5.18 -4.03 -7.11
C THR A 68 4.14 -3.65 -6.07
N ILE A 69 4.55 -2.92 -5.02
CA ILE A 69 3.64 -2.52 -3.94
C ILE A 69 2.63 -1.47 -4.43
N VAL A 70 3.00 -0.53 -5.31
CA VAL A 70 2.06 0.44 -5.91
C VAL A 70 0.98 -0.26 -6.72
N ARG A 71 1.32 -1.32 -7.48
CA ARG A 71 0.30 -2.11 -8.19
C ARG A 71 -0.68 -2.77 -7.22
N MET A 72 -0.19 -3.30 -6.10
CA MET A 72 -1.05 -3.89 -5.07
C MET A 72 -1.94 -2.83 -4.40
N LEU A 73 -1.36 -1.68 -4.06
CA LEU A 73 -2.02 -0.53 -3.44
C LEU A 73 -3.14 0.05 -4.31
N THR A 74 -2.93 0.10 -5.63
CA THR A 74 -3.87 0.68 -6.60
C THR A 74 -4.85 -0.33 -7.18
N GLY A 75 -4.78 -1.60 -6.77
CA GLY A 75 -5.61 -2.68 -7.32
C GLY A 75 -5.28 -3.03 -8.78
N THR A 76 -4.09 -2.66 -9.27
CA THR A 76 -3.62 -2.99 -10.64
C THR A 76 -2.66 -4.18 -10.68
N TYR A 77 -2.45 -4.85 -9.54
CA TYR A 77 -1.68 -6.09 -9.46
C TYR A 77 -2.51 -7.27 -9.98
N MET A 78 -2.11 -7.86 -11.12
CA MET A 78 -2.88 -8.88 -11.84
C MET A 78 -2.98 -10.24 -11.11
N LEU A 79 -3.91 -10.35 -10.16
CA LEU A 79 -4.33 -11.56 -9.46
C LEU A 79 -5.31 -12.40 -10.30
N GLN A 80 -5.45 -13.70 -10.01
CA GLN A 80 -6.43 -14.54 -10.73
C GLN A 80 -7.86 -14.02 -10.56
N THR A 81 -8.24 -13.59 -9.35
CA THR A 81 -9.57 -12.98 -9.11
C THR A 81 -9.85 -11.72 -9.95
N LEU A 82 -8.81 -10.99 -10.37
CA LEU A 82 -8.96 -9.88 -11.32
C LEU A 82 -9.00 -10.36 -12.76
N LYS A 83 -8.18 -11.35 -13.12
CA LYS A 83 -8.19 -11.95 -14.47
C LYS A 83 -9.56 -12.51 -14.83
N VAL A 84 -10.24 -13.19 -13.90
CA VAL A 84 -11.61 -13.69 -14.12
C VAL A 84 -12.60 -12.58 -14.45
N LYS A 85 -12.43 -11.38 -13.86
CA LYS A 85 -13.35 -10.26 -14.09
C LYS A 85 -13.16 -9.56 -15.44
N PHE A 86 -11.96 -9.61 -16.01
CA PHE A 86 -11.60 -8.83 -17.19
C PHE A 86 -11.41 -9.67 -18.46
N ASN A 87 -11.19 -10.98 -18.33
CA ASN A 87 -11.02 -11.84 -19.49
C ASN A 87 -12.37 -12.40 -19.96
N GLN A 88 -12.52 -12.54 -21.28
CA GLN A 88 -13.70 -13.12 -21.91
C GLN A 88 -13.72 -14.65 -21.81
N ALA A 89 -12.55 -15.27 -21.62
CA ALA A 89 -12.41 -16.70 -21.42
C ALA A 89 -12.68 -17.09 -19.97
N GLU A 90 -13.18 -18.32 -19.76
CA GLU A 90 -13.32 -18.90 -18.43
C GLU A 90 -11.94 -19.11 -17.81
N ILE A 91 -11.66 -18.37 -16.74
CA ILE A 91 -10.41 -18.46 -15.99
C ILE A 91 -10.76 -18.90 -14.57
N ASP A 92 -10.01 -19.86 -14.05
CA ASP A 92 -10.13 -20.29 -12.67
C ASP A 92 -9.60 -19.18 -11.73
N PRO A 93 -10.41 -18.66 -10.78
CA PRO A 93 -9.95 -17.66 -9.81
C PRO A 93 -8.97 -18.23 -8.77
N THR A 94 -8.76 -19.55 -8.69
CA THR A 94 -7.90 -20.17 -7.68
C THR A 94 -6.44 -19.74 -7.79
N CYS A 95 -5.74 -19.71 -6.66
CA CYS A 95 -4.31 -19.41 -6.61
C CYS A 95 -3.52 -20.41 -7.46
N PRO A 96 -2.74 -19.95 -8.46
CA PRO A 96 -2.08 -20.84 -9.41
C PRO A 96 -0.98 -21.69 -8.75
N ILE A 97 -0.58 -21.32 -7.53
CA ILE A 97 0.51 -21.99 -6.82
C ILE A 97 0.00 -23.01 -5.81
N CYS A 98 -0.94 -22.63 -4.93
CA CYS A 98 -1.47 -23.57 -3.94
C CYS A 98 -2.71 -24.34 -4.43
N LYS A 99 -3.47 -23.78 -5.39
CA LYS A 99 -4.72 -24.35 -5.91
C LYS A 99 -5.79 -24.65 -4.84
N LEU A 100 -5.77 -23.92 -3.71
CA LEU A 100 -6.69 -24.16 -2.58
C LEU A 100 -7.83 -23.15 -2.48
N GLU A 101 -7.54 -21.86 -2.68
CA GLU A 101 -8.50 -20.77 -2.51
C GLU A 101 -8.35 -19.77 -3.65
N ALA A 102 -9.33 -18.89 -3.83
CA ALA A 102 -9.27 -17.78 -4.77
C ALA A 102 -8.03 -16.89 -4.52
N GLU A 103 -7.31 -16.50 -5.57
CA GLU A 103 -6.16 -15.61 -5.45
C GLU A 103 -6.63 -14.16 -5.32
N ASP A 104 -6.88 -13.71 -4.10
CA ASP A 104 -6.96 -12.29 -3.80
C ASP A 104 -5.67 -11.80 -3.08
N LEU A 105 -5.59 -10.50 -2.81
CA LEU A 105 -4.40 -9.91 -2.19
C LEU A 105 -4.21 -10.42 -0.75
N GLN A 106 -5.31 -10.67 -0.04
CA GLN A 106 -5.29 -11.17 1.33
C GLN A 106 -4.71 -12.59 1.35
N HIS A 107 -5.23 -13.47 0.49
CA HIS A 107 -4.73 -14.83 0.32
C HIS A 107 -3.25 -14.83 -0.03
N LEU A 108 -2.88 -14.05 -1.06
CA LEU A 108 -1.50 -13.95 -1.52
C LEU A 108 -0.54 -13.54 -0.40
N LEU A 109 -0.89 -12.50 0.37
CA LEU A 109 0.01 -11.89 1.35
C LEU A 109 -0.07 -12.52 2.74
N THR A 110 -1.15 -13.18 3.15
CA THR A 110 -1.28 -13.61 4.56
C THR A 110 -1.56 -15.10 4.75
N SER A 111 -2.30 -15.77 3.87
CA SER A 111 -2.74 -17.16 4.11
C SER A 111 -2.08 -18.19 3.19
N CYS A 112 -1.76 -17.86 1.94
CA CYS A 112 -1.35 -18.83 0.93
C CYS A 112 -0.15 -19.70 1.37
N PRO A 113 -0.29 -21.03 1.49
CA PRO A 113 0.75 -21.88 2.10
C PRO A 113 2.06 -21.89 1.32
N ALA A 114 2.02 -21.65 0.00
CA ALA A 114 3.20 -21.60 -0.85
C ALA A 114 4.23 -20.52 -0.44
N TYR A 115 3.78 -19.47 0.25
CA TYR A 115 4.63 -18.38 0.74
C TYR A 115 4.91 -18.45 2.26
N ARG A 116 4.60 -19.57 2.93
CA ARG A 116 4.77 -19.73 4.39
C ARG A 116 6.19 -19.42 4.88
N HIS A 117 7.20 -19.90 4.17
CA HIS A 117 8.62 -19.61 4.44
C HIS A 117 8.96 -18.10 4.34
N ILE A 118 8.53 -17.42 3.27
CA ILE A 118 8.71 -15.97 3.09
C ILE A 118 8.00 -15.20 4.21
N ARG A 119 6.76 -15.59 4.57
CA ARG A 119 6.04 -15.03 5.72
C ARG A 119 6.81 -15.21 7.01
N LYS A 120 7.21 -16.44 7.35
CA LYS A 120 7.90 -16.73 8.60
C LYS A 120 9.20 -15.90 8.75
N SER A 121 9.95 -15.70 7.67
CA SER A 121 11.21 -14.95 7.72
C SER A 121 11.01 -13.43 7.75
N HIS A 122 10.15 -12.88 6.89
CA HIS A 122 10.05 -11.43 6.68
C HIS A 122 8.89 -10.79 7.44
N PHE A 123 7.70 -11.41 7.44
CA PHE A 123 6.55 -10.88 8.18
C PHE A 123 6.82 -10.87 9.69
N GLN A 124 7.53 -11.89 10.21
CA GLN A 124 7.92 -11.92 11.61
C GLN A 124 8.77 -10.71 12.01
N GLN A 125 9.73 -10.29 11.17
CA GLN A 125 10.53 -9.09 11.44
C GLN A 125 9.70 -7.80 11.40
N ILE A 126 8.71 -7.72 10.50
CA ILE A 126 7.79 -6.58 10.44
C ILE A 126 6.94 -6.53 11.72
N LYS A 127 6.38 -7.68 12.11
CA LYS A 127 5.58 -7.84 13.33
C LYS A 127 6.39 -7.45 14.58
N GLU A 128 7.58 -8.00 14.76
CA GLU A 128 8.45 -7.69 15.90
C GLU A 128 8.77 -6.20 15.97
N TYR A 129 9.10 -5.60 14.82
CA TYR A 129 9.36 -4.16 14.76
C TYR A 129 8.13 -3.35 15.15
N VAL A 130 6.95 -3.65 14.59
CA VAL A 130 5.71 -2.95 14.93
C VAL A 130 5.35 -3.12 16.41
N VAL A 131 5.39 -4.36 16.93
CA VAL A 131 5.15 -4.68 18.34
C VAL A 131 6.09 -3.89 19.26
N SER A 132 7.37 -3.73 18.89
CA SER A 132 8.32 -2.92 19.66
C SER A 132 7.96 -1.43 19.72
N LYS A 133 7.11 -0.93 18.80
CA LYS A 133 6.68 0.48 18.73
C LYS A 133 5.32 0.74 19.35
N ILE A 134 4.40 -0.22 19.27
CA ILE A 134 3.02 -0.06 19.79
C ILE A 134 2.76 -0.83 21.08
N GLY A 135 3.66 -1.74 21.47
CA GLY A 135 3.46 -2.64 22.60
C GLY A 135 2.74 -3.94 22.22
N ASN A 136 3.05 -5.01 22.96
CA ASN A 136 2.53 -6.35 22.67
C ASN A 136 1.01 -6.48 22.89
N SER A 137 0.42 -5.70 23.80
CA SER A 137 -1.02 -5.70 24.07
C SER A 137 -1.84 -5.09 22.91
N VAL A 138 -1.27 -4.14 22.18
CA VAL A 138 -1.96 -3.40 21.10
C VAL A 138 -2.03 -4.22 19.81
N TRP A 139 -1.04 -5.09 19.57
CA TRP A 139 -0.98 -5.92 18.36
C TRP A 139 -2.21 -6.83 18.15
N PRO A 140 -2.57 -7.72 19.09
CA PRO A 140 -3.68 -8.65 18.87
C PRO A 140 -5.03 -7.94 18.75
N ILE A 141 -5.18 -6.71 19.27
CA ILE A 141 -6.41 -5.92 19.14
C ILE A 141 -6.56 -5.40 17.71
N ASN A 142 -5.49 -4.87 17.13
CA ASN A 142 -5.53 -4.11 15.88
C ASN A 142 -5.17 -4.94 14.63
N PHE A 143 -4.46 -6.05 14.81
CA PHE A 143 -3.97 -6.93 13.75
C PHE A 143 -4.49 -8.37 13.94
N ASN A 144 -5.75 -8.50 14.36
CA ASN A 144 -6.46 -9.79 14.52
C ASN A 144 -6.96 -10.39 13.20
N SER A 145 -6.97 -9.62 12.12
CA SER A 145 -7.50 -10.04 10.83
C SER A 145 -6.44 -10.00 9.73
N ASN A 146 -6.58 -10.90 8.77
CA ASN A 146 -5.76 -10.93 7.58
C ASN A 146 -5.86 -9.63 6.77
N MET A 147 -7.02 -8.97 6.77
CA MET A 147 -7.22 -7.69 6.10
C MET A 147 -6.39 -6.58 6.77
N ALA A 148 -6.38 -6.49 8.11
CA ALA A 148 -5.55 -5.51 8.81
C ALA A 148 -4.04 -5.74 8.56
N ILE A 149 -3.61 -7.00 8.50
CA ILE A 149 -2.23 -7.34 8.13
C ILE A 149 -1.93 -6.95 6.69
N THR A 150 -2.87 -7.18 5.77
CA THR A 150 -2.75 -6.77 4.36
C THR A 150 -2.61 -5.26 4.24
N GLU A 151 -3.44 -4.49 4.95
CA GLU A 151 -3.35 -3.03 5.03
C GLU A 151 -1.97 -2.60 5.56
N LEU A 152 -1.46 -3.22 6.63
CA LEU A 152 -0.15 -2.89 7.21
C LEU A 152 0.99 -3.08 6.20
N LEU A 153 0.94 -4.16 5.44
CA LEU A 153 1.97 -4.54 4.48
C LEU A 153 1.95 -3.68 3.21
N ILE A 154 0.79 -3.14 2.84
CA ILE A 154 0.61 -2.36 1.62
C ILE A 154 0.73 -0.86 1.89
N ASP A 155 0.12 -0.37 2.98
CA ASP A 155 0.15 1.03 3.36
C ASP A 155 -0.06 1.21 4.88
N CYS A 156 1.06 1.28 5.61
CA CYS A 156 1.03 1.41 7.06
C CYS A 156 0.53 2.79 7.55
N GLN A 157 0.41 3.80 6.68
CA GLN A 157 -0.05 5.14 7.07
C GLN A 157 -1.50 5.15 7.54
N ARG A 158 -2.32 4.20 7.07
CA ARG A 158 -3.69 4.02 7.56
C ARG A 158 -3.77 3.75 9.06
N PHE A 159 -2.74 3.13 9.63
CA PHE A 159 -2.68 2.91 11.06
C PHE A 159 -2.27 4.17 11.82
N VAL A 160 -1.65 5.15 11.17
CA VAL A 160 -1.44 6.50 11.74
C VAL A 160 -2.74 7.31 11.72
N GLU A 161 -3.56 7.16 10.68
CA GLU A 161 -4.91 7.74 10.62
C GLU A 161 -5.81 7.23 11.76
N ARG A 162 -5.68 5.94 12.11
CA ARG A 162 -6.41 5.28 13.19
C ARG A 162 -5.77 5.47 14.58
N ASN A 163 -4.70 6.26 14.70
CA ASN A 163 -3.92 6.45 15.95
C ASN A 163 -3.35 5.15 16.56
N ILE A 164 -3.09 4.13 15.75
CA ILE A 164 -2.50 2.85 16.17
C ILE A 164 -0.97 2.91 16.06
N LEU A 165 -0.45 3.44 14.95
CA LEU A 165 0.98 3.68 14.77
C LEU A 165 1.33 5.13 15.10
N PRO A 166 2.50 5.38 15.73
CA PRO A 166 2.98 6.74 15.95
C PRO A 166 3.25 7.44 14.61
N ASN A 167 2.95 8.74 14.54
CA ASN A 167 3.28 9.58 13.38
C ASN A 167 4.79 9.93 13.37
N ASN A 168 5.63 8.91 13.22
CA ASN A 168 7.08 9.03 13.19
C ASN A 168 7.62 8.55 11.85
N LYS A 169 8.21 9.46 11.07
CA LYS A 169 8.70 9.18 9.71
C LYS A 169 9.70 8.01 9.64
N MET A 170 10.57 7.85 10.63
CA MET A 170 11.57 6.77 10.65
C MET A 170 10.92 5.41 10.87
N ILE A 171 9.90 5.33 11.74
CA ILE A 171 9.13 4.12 12.00
C ILE A 171 8.39 3.70 10.73
N LEU A 172 7.65 4.62 10.11
CA LEU A 172 6.87 4.36 8.90
C LEU A 172 7.78 3.93 7.75
N ARG A 173 8.88 4.64 7.51
CA ARG A 173 9.87 4.28 6.48
C ARG A 173 10.44 2.88 6.68
N THR A 174 10.70 2.47 7.92
CA THR A 174 11.23 1.13 8.22
C THR A 174 10.20 0.05 7.92
N ILE A 175 8.93 0.26 8.32
CA ILE A 175 7.83 -0.66 8.03
C ILE A 175 7.61 -0.76 6.52
N GLU A 176 7.52 0.37 5.82
CA GLU A 176 7.33 0.41 4.36
C GLU A 176 8.47 -0.29 3.62
N MET A 177 9.73 -0.04 4.01
CA MET A 177 10.89 -0.69 3.41
C MET A 177 10.83 -2.22 3.54
N LYS A 178 10.58 -2.73 4.75
CA LYS A 178 10.49 -4.18 5.00
C LYS A 178 9.29 -4.78 4.27
N SER A 179 8.15 -4.09 4.25
CA SER A 179 6.93 -4.58 3.60
C SER A 179 7.06 -4.59 2.08
N ARG A 180 7.74 -3.60 1.50
CA ARG A 180 8.10 -3.56 0.08
C ARG A 180 9.00 -4.74 -0.31
N ASP A 181 10.01 -5.04 0.50
CA ASP A 181 10.89 -6.19 0.27
C ASP A 181 10.11 -7.51 0.32
N TYR A 182 9.24 -7.66 1.31
CA TYR A 182 8.33 -8.79 1.44
C TYR A 182 7.41 -8.98 0.22
N CYS A 183 6.70 -7.92 -0.19
CA CYS A 183 5.77 -7.97 -1.32
C CYS A 183 6.51 -8.29 -2.63
N HIS A 184 7.72 -7.76 -2.81
CA HIS A 184 8.52 -8.05 -3.99
C HIS A 184 9.01 -9.50 -4.03
N LEU A 185 9.41 -10.08 -2.90
CA LEU A 185 9.80 -11.50 -2.83
C LEU A 185 8.63 -12.43 -3.18
N ILE A 186 7.43 -12.12 -2.69
CA ILE A 186 6.21 -12.83 -3.10
C ILE A 186 5.98 -12.69 -4.60
N HIS A 187 6.07 -11.47 -5.13
CA HIS A 187 5.90 -11.22 -6.56
C HIS A 187 6.90 -12.03 -7.41
N MET A 188 8.19 -12.01 -7.06
CA MET A 188 9.22 -12.78 -7.77
C MET A 188 8.93 -14.27 -7.74
N LYS A 189 8.57 -14.83 -6.56
CA LYS A 189 8.20 -16.24 -6.45
C LYS A 189 6.98 -16.58 -7.32
N ARG A 190 5.98 -15.70 -7.35
CA ARG A 190 4.79 -15.87 -8.19
C ARG A 190 5.11 -15.88 -9.68
N MET A 191 5.93 -14.93 -10.14
CA MET A 191 6.31 -14.83 -11.55
C MET A 191 7.11 -16.04 -12.03
N ASN A 192 8.00 -16.57 -11.19
CA ASN A 192 8.79 -17.76 -11.53
C ASN A 192 7.96 -19.02 -11.74
N ILE A 193 6.79 -19.12 -11.09
CA ILE A 193 5.91 -20.30 -11.20
C ILE A 193 4.88 -20.12 -12.32
N THR A 194 4.47 -18.89 -12.61
CA THR A 194 3.42 -18.59 -13.60
C THR A 194 3.93 -18.39 -15.02
N ASN A 195 5.26 -18.30 -15.21
CA ASN A 195 5.91 -18.26 -16.52
C ASN A 195 6.33 -19.66 -17.03
N VAL A 196 5.88 -20.72 -16.35
CA VAL A 196 5.95 -22.13 -16.78
C VAL A 196 4.57 -22.53 -17.23
#